data_AF-A0A522UAW8-F1
#
_entry.id   AF-A0A522UAW8-F1
#
_cell.length_a   1.000
_cell.length_b   1.000
_cell.length_c   1.000
_cell.angle_alpha   90.00
_cell.angle_beta   90.00
_cell.angle_gamma   90.00
#
_symmetry.space_group_name_H-M   'P 1'
#
loop_
_entity.id
_entity.type
_entity.pdbx_description
1 polymer ?
#
loop_
_entity_poly.entity_id
_entity_poly.type
_entity_poly.pdbx_seq_one_letter_code
_entity_poly.pdbx_strand_id
1 'polypeptide(L)'
;GCALSVGFFPQLPIQITAFVFGILAVILTYTIGRTQGEVSRLPLILSGVIISAFFSAMVSIVKFLVDPHKLQSIVFWLMGSFSLSDWKLVKIAGAGITAGLLPVLLMRWRLNAMSMGENEAKTLGVNVKRERIIFIAASSFAVSIAVSVSGIIGWVGLMVPHLVRMMTGPDHKSLVPLSMAGGAAFMIFADTIARSLTDFDIPVGIITAITGAPFFIYLLKKGGKESWGK
;
A
#
# COMPACT_ATOMS: atom_id res chain seq x y z
N GLY A 1 -4.21 -6.51 13.54
CA GLY A 1 -3.96 -7.80 12.86
C GLY A 1 -2.81 -8.54 13.53
N CYS A 2 -1.62 -8.53 12.92
CA CYS A 2 -0.45 -9.28 13.39
C CYS A 2 -0.17 -9.16 14.89
N ALA A 3 -0.10 -7.93 15.43
CA ALA A 3 0.20 -7.72 16.85
C ALA A 3 -0.76 -8.48 17.79
N LEU A 4 -2.06 -8.54 17.46
CA LEU A 4 -3.05 -9.27 18.26
C LEU A 4 -2.87 -10.79 18.16
N SER A 5 -2.58 -11.30 16.96
CA SER A 5 -2.29 -12.73 16.75
C SER A 5 -1.04 -13.16 17.51
N VAL A 6 0.07 -12.43 17.36
CA VAL A 6 1.32 -12.74 18.08
C VAL A 6 1.18 -12.57 19.58
N GLY A 7 0.51 -11.50 20.03
CA GLY A 7 0.40 -11.17 21.45
C GLY A 7 -0.51 -12.11 22.23
N PHE A 8 -1.76 -12.25 21.77
CA PHE A 8 -2.85 -12.85 22.55
C PHE A 8 -3.46 -14.10 21.90
N PHE A 9 -3.40 -14.24 20.58
CA PHE A 9 -4.07 -15.33 19.84
C PHE A 9 -3.10 -16.09 18.92
N PRO A 10 -2.08 -16.79 19.48
CA PRO A 10 -1.04 -17.45 18.67
C PRO A 10 -1.58 -18.57 17.77
N GLN A 11 -2.76 -19.12 18.10
CA GLN A 11 -3.47 -20.10 17.27
C GLN A 11 -3.96 -19.53 15.93
N LEU A 12 -4.21 -18.21 15.85
CA LEU A 12 -4.73 -17.59 14.64
C LEU A 12 -3.59 -17.25 13.68
N PRO A 13 -3.66 -17.66 12.40
CA PRO A 13 -2.65 -17.30 11.41
C PRO A 13 -2.48 -15.79 11.27
N ILE A 14 -1.23 -15.33 11.33
CA ILE A 14 -0.87 -13.92 11.21
C ILE A 14 -1.41 -13.33 9.91
N GLN A 15 -1.34 -14.09 8.81
CA GLN A 15 -1.78 -13.66 7.49
C GLN A 15 -3.28 -13.33 7.47
N ILE A 16 -4.11 -14.19 8.08
CA ILE A 16 -5.57 -13.99 8.11
C ILE A 16 -5.90 -12.76 8.96
N THR A 17 -5.31 -12.65 10.16
CA THR A 17 -5.61 -11.52 11.06
C THR A 17 -5.07 -10.19 10.52
N ALA A 18 -3.92 -10.18 9.84
CA ALA A 18 -3.39 -9.01 9.15
C ALA A 18 -4.29 -8.58 7.99
N PHE A 19 -4.72 -9.52 7.14
CA PHE A 19 -5.63 -9.26 6.03
C PHE A 19 -6.98 -8.69 6.50
N VAL A 20 -7.63 -9.36 7.46
CA VAL A 20 -8.95 -8.95 7.97
C VAL A 20 -8.90 -7.54 8.57
N PHE A 21 -7.87 -7.24 9.39
CA PHE A 21 -7.72 -5.91 9.96
C PHE A 21 -7.35 -4.84 8.93
N GLY A 22 -6.63 -5.19 7.86
CA GLY A 22 -6.36 -4.29 6.74
C GLY A 22 -7.64 -3.88 6.01
N ILE A 23 -8.49 -4.86 5.69
CA ILE A 23 -9.82 -4.61 5.10
C ILE A 23 -10.72 -3.80 6.06
N LEU A 24 -10.73 -4.17 7.34
CA LEU A 24 -11.49 -3.44 8.36
C LEU A 24 -11.07 -1.97 8.45
N ALA A 25 -9.76 -1.68 8.43
CA ALA A 25 -9.25 -0.32 8.46
C ALA A 25 -9.76 0.50 7.27
N VAL A 26 -9.76 -0.07 6.07
CA VAL A 26 -10.26 0.59 4.85
C VAL A 26 -11.77 0.82 4.92
N ILE A 27 -12.55 -0.15 5.41
CA ILE A 27 -14.00 -0.01 5.60
C ILE A 27 -14.30 1.13 6.59
N LEU A 28 -13.59 1.18 7.72
CA LEU A 28 -13.74 2.25 8.70
C LEU A 28 -13.37 3.62 8.10
N THR A 29 -12.24 3.70 7.39
CA THR A 29 -11.82 4.93 6.71
C THR A 29 -12.85 5.40 5.69
N TYR A 30 -13.37 4.50 4.87
CA TYR A 30 -14.37 4.84 3.87
C TYR A 30 -15.69 5.29 4.50
N THR A 31 -16.13 4.63 5.57
CA THR A 31 -17.40 4.93 6.25
C THR A 31 -17.35 6.26 6.98
N ILE A 32 -16.26 6.55 7.68
CA ILE A 32 -16.06 7.83 8.39
C ILE A 32 -15.82 8.98 7.41
N GLY A 33 -15.10 8.74 6.31
CA GLY A 33 -14.85 9.75 5.28
C GLY A 33 -16.07 10.08 4.40
N ARG A 34 -17.18 9.36 4.57
CA ARG A 34 -18.42 9.56 3.81
C ARG A 34 -19.35 10.52 4.57
N THR A 35 -19.62 11.68 3.98
CA THR A 35 -20.52 12.69 4.55
C THR A 35 -21.71 12.91 3.61
N GLN A 36 -22.94 12.81 4.12
CA GLN A 36 -24.17 13.00 3.34
C GLN A 36 -24.26 12.16 2.05
N GLY A 37 -23.73 10.93 2.09
CA GLY A 37 -23.74 10.02 0.95
C GLY A 37 -22.66 10.29 -0.10
N GLU A 38 -21.89 11.38 0.02
CA GLU A 38 -20.78 11.72 -0.85
C GLU A 38 -19.43 11.49 -0.15
N VAL A 39 -18.44 11.10 -0.94
CA VAL A 39 -17.05 10.98 -0.47
C VAL A 39 -16.29 12.08 -1.17
N SER A 40 -15.82 13.07 -0.43
CA SER A 40 -14.87 14.06 -0.97
C SER A 40 -13.43 13.59 -0.73
N ARG A 41 -12.48 14.15 -1.48
CA ARG A 41 -11.06 13.76 -1.41
C ARG A 41 -10.47 14.04 -0.02
N LEU A 42 -10.71 15.23 0.54
CA LEU A 42 -10.12 15.64 1.82
C LEU A 42 -10.66 14.84 3.03
N PRO A 43 -11.98 14.66 3.22
CA PRO A 43 -12.50 13.85 4.33
C PRO A 43 -12.00 12.41 4.33
N LEU A 44 -11.84 11.80 3.15
CA LEU A 44 -11.32 10.44 3.04
C LEU A 44 -9.85 10.35 3.49
N ILE A 45 -9.03 11.34 3.13
CA ILE A 45 -7.63 11.43 3.57
C ILE A 45 -7.56 11.62 5.08
N LEU A 46 -8.32 12.58 5.63
CA LEU A 46 -8.35 12.86 7.07
C LEU A 46 -8.81 11.63 7.87
N SER A 47 -9.86 10.96 7.39
CA SER A 47 -10.33 9.71 7.98
C SER A 47 -9.24 8.62 8.00
N GLY A 48 -8.49 8.48 6.90
CA GLY A 48 -7.37 7.54 6.83
C GLY A 48 -6.28 7.84 7.86
N VAL A 49 -5.93 9.13 8.03
CA VAL A 49 -4.95 9.57 9.03
C VAL A 49 -5.43 9.25 10.45
N ILE A 50 -6.71 9.51 10.76
CA ILE A 50 -7.30 9.22 12.08
C ILE A 50 -7.27 7.71 12.37
N ILE A 51 -7.72 6.88 11.42
CA ILE A 51 -7.74 5.43 11.56
C ILE A 51 -6.32 4.85 11.69
N SER A 52 -5.36 5.38 10.93
CA SER A 52 -3.95 5.00 11.06
C SER A 52 -3.39 5.32 12.44
N ALA A 53 -3.66 6.52 12.98
CA ALA A 53 -3.23 6.91 14.32
C ALA A 53 -3.86 6.02 15.41
N PHE A 54 -5.16 5.72 15.28
CA PHE A 54 -5.88 4.83 16.19
C PHE A 54 -5.28 3.41 16.21
N PHE A 55 -5.10 2.78 15.04
CA PHE A 55 -4.49 1.44 14.98
C PHE A 55 -3.03 1.45 15.43
N SER A 56 -2.28 2.53 15.18
CA SER A 56 -0.91 2.67 15.68
C SER A 56 -0.87 2.69 17.22
N ALA A 57 -1.78 3.44 17.86
CA ALA A 57 -1.92 3.44 19.31
C ALA A 57 -2.29 2.04 19.85
N MET A 58 -3.22 1.34 19.19
CA MET A 58 -3.57 -0.04 19.55
C MET A 58 -2.37 -0.99 19.45
N VAL A 59 -1.56 -0.88 18.39
CA VAL A 59 -0.32 -1.66 18.25
C VAL A 59 0.65 -1.36 19.40
N SER A 60 0.79 -0.10 19.82
CA SER A 60 1.63 0.30 20.95
C SER A 60 1.15 -0.28 22.28
N ILE A 61 -0.17 -0.32 22.53
CA ILE A 61 -0.74 -0.99 23.71
C ILE A 61 -0.38 -2.47 23.72
N VAL A 62 -0.53 -3.16 22.57
CA VAL A 62 -0.17 -4.58 22.50
C VAL A 62 1.32 -4.78 22.78
N LYS A 63 2.20 -3.96 22.19
CA LYS A 63 3.64 -4.02 22.45
C LYS A 63 4.00 -3.84 23.93
N PHE A 64 3.25 -3.01 24.64
CA PHE A 64 3.46 -2.76 26.07
C PHE A 64 3.03 -3.93 26.95
N LEU A 65 2.02 -4.70 26.54
CA LEU A 65 1.41 -5.77 27.35
C LEU A 65 2.03 -7.16 27.13
N VAL A 66 2.91 -7.34 26.14
CA VAL A 66 3.49 -8.65 25.79
C VAL A 66 4.90 -8.82 26.33
N ASP A 67 5.34 -10.07 26.46
CA ASP A 67 6.72 -10.39 26.82
C ASP A 67 7.74 -9.93 25.77
N PRO A 68 9.02 -9.74 26.16
CA PRO A 68 10.07 -9.25 25.25
C PRO A 68 10.26 -10.07 23.96
N HIS A 69 10.04 -11.38 24.00
CA HIS A 69 10.20 -12.24 22.81
C HIS A 69 9.09 -12.02 21.79
N LYS A 70 7.84 -11.92 22.25
CA LYS A 70 6.71 -11.53 21.39
C LYS A 70 6.86 -10.11 20.87
N LEU A 71 7.32 -9.18 21.71
CA LEU A 71 7.59 -7.81 21.29
C LEU A 71 8.58 -7.76 20.12
N GLN A 72 9.70 -8.47 20.23
CA GLN A 72 10.71 -8.57 19.17
C GLN A 72 10.11 -9.11 17.87
N SER A 73 9.27 -10.16 17.96
CA SER A 73 8.58 -10.74 16.80
C SER A 73 7.63 -9.74 16.12
N ILE A 74 6.86 -8.96 16.92
CA ILE A 74 5.98 -7.91 16.40
C ILE A 74 6.80 -6.81 15.72
N VAL A 75 7.91 -6.37 16.32
CA VAL A 75 8.77 -5.33 15.76
C VAL A 75 9.34 -5.77 14.42
N PHE A 76 9.90 -6.99 14.31
CA PHE A 76 10.43 -7.48 13.05
C PHE A 76 9.36 -7.63 11.96
N TRP A 77 8.17 -8.12 12.31
CA TRP A 77 7.08 -8.22 11.33
C TRP A 77 6.67 -6.85 10.78
N LEU A 78 6.65 -5.82 11.62
CA LEU A 78 6.34 -4.44 11.21
C LEU A 78 7.40 -3.81 10.31
N MET A 79 8.63 -4.33 10.28
CA MET A 79 9.70 -3.83 9.41
C MET A 79 9.58 -4.33 7.96
N GLY A 80 8.79 -5.37 7.72
CA GLY A 80 8.55 -5.94 6.40
C GLY A 80 9.75 -6.72 5.83
N SER A 81 9.55 -8.00 5.53
CA SER A 81 10.60 -8.88 5.01
C SER A 81 10.01 -10.02 4.17
N PHE A 82 10.83 -10.56 3.25
CA PHE A 82 10.55 -11.78 2.48
C PHE A 82 11.26 -13.03 3.04
N SER A 83 11.95 -12.93 4.18
CA SER A 83 12.71 -14.06 4.78
C SER A 83 11.88 -15.30 5.09
N LEU A 84 10.58 -15.15 5.37
CA LEU A 84 9.66 -16.25 5.67
C LEU A 84 8.87 -16.73 4.44
N SER A 85 9.32 -16.40 3.23
CA SER A 85 8.60 -16.74 2.00
C SER A 85 8.73 -18.23 1.66
N ASP A 86 7.62 -18.83 1.25
CA ASP A 86 7.56 -20.18 0.71
C ASP A 86 6.68 -20.23 -0.56
N TRP A 87 6.83 -21.29 -1.36
CA TRP A 87 6.10 -21.42 -2.63
C TRP A 87 4.58 -21.52 -2.48
N LYS A 88 4.07 -22.00 -1.34
CA LYS A 88 2.63 -22.08 -1.06
C LYS A 88 2.08 -20.67 -0.80
N LEU A 89 2.76 -19.88 0.02
CA LEU A 89 2.44 -18.47 0.27
C LEU A 89 2.52 -17.66 -1.02
N VAL A 90 3.55 -17.86 -1.85
CA VAL A 90 3.69 -17.17 -3.14
C VAL A 90 2.52 -17.49 -4.08
N LYS A 91 2.07 -18.75 -4.17
CA LYS A 91 0.92 -19.12 -5.01
C LYS A 91 -0.37 -18.47 -4.52
N ILE A 92 -0.64 -18.53 -3.21
CA ILE A 92 -1.86 -17.96 -2.62
C ILE A 92 -1.86 -16.43 -2.74
N ALA A 93 -0.76 -15.78 -2.38
CA ALA A 93 -0.62 -14.34 -2.46
C ALA A 93 -0.64 -13.86 -3.92
N GLY A 94 0.04 -14.56 -4.83
CA GLY A 94 0.05 -14.25 -6.25
C GLY A 94 -1.35 -14.31 -6.87
N ALA A 95 -2.12 -15.37 -6.59
CA ALA A 95 -3.51 -15.47 -7.05
C ALA A 95 -4.40 -14.35 -6.46
N GLY A 96 -4.23 -14.03 -5.18
CA GLY A 96 -4.99 -12.96 -4.54
C GLY A 96 -4.63 -11.56 -5.05
N ILE A 97 -3.34 -11.25 -5.16
CA ILE A 97 -2.86 -9.96 -5.67
C ILE A 97 -3.29 -9.79 -7.13
N THR A 98 -3.17 -10.81 -7.98
CA THR A 98 -3.65 -10.74 -9.37
C THR A 98 -5.15 -10.49 -9.45
N ALA A 99 -5.96 -11.13 -8.60
CA ALA A 99 -7.39 -10.87 -8.51
C ALA A 99 -7.71 -9.42 -8.11
N GLY A 100 -6.90 -8.79 -7.24
CA GLY A 100 -7.05 -7.38 -6.87
C GLY A 100 -6.52 -6.41 -7.92
N LEU A 101 -5.45 -6.75 -8.63
CA LEU A 101 -4.85 -5.90 -9.66
C LEU A 101 -5.59 -5.95 -11.00
N LEU A 102 -6.28 -7.05 -11.31
CA LEU A 102 -6.99 -7.21 -12.58
C LEU A 102 -8.07 -6.12 -12.80
N PRO A 103 -8.97 -5.83 -11.84
CA PRO A 103 -9.91 -4.71 -11.96
C PRO A 103 -9.19 -3.37 -12.16
N VAL A 104 -8.11 -3.12 -11.43
CA VAL A 104 -7.31 -1.88 -11.56
C VAL A 104 -6.74 -1.73 -12.98
N LEU A 105 -6.21 -2.82 -13.53
CA LEU A 105 -5.68 -2.84 -14.90
C LEU A 105 -6.78 -2.62 -15.95
N LEU A 106 -7.96 -3.20 -15.76
CA LEU A 106 -9.10 -3.02 -16.67
C LEU A 106 -9.68 -1.60 -16.60
N MET A 107 -9.63 -0.96 -15.43
CA MET A 107 -10.11 0.41 -15.23
C MET A 107 -9.14 1.50 -15.69
N ARG A 108 -7.96 1.14 -16.21
CA ARG A 108 -6.88 2.10 -16.52
C ARG A 108 -7.30 3.31 -17.35
N TRP A 109 -8.18 3.16 -18.36
CA TRP A 109 -8.65 4.31 -19.14
C TRP A 109 -9.65 5.18 -18.39
N ARG A 110 -10.44 4.59 -17.48
CA ARG A 110 -11.43 5.32 -16.66
C ARG A 110 -10.73 6.20 -15.63
N LEU A 111 -9.54 5.79 -15.17
CA LEU A 111 -8.69 6.61 -14.31
C LEU A 111 -8.26 7.91 -14.98
N ASN A 112 -8.01 7.90 -16.30
CA ASN A 112 -7.75 9.14 -17.04
C ASN A 112 -8.97 10.08 -17.02
N ALA A 113 -10.16 9.56 -17.31
CA ALA A 113 -11.38 10.37 -17.26
C ALA A 113 -11.61 10.95 -15.85
N MET A 114 -11.42 10.15 -14.79
CA MET A 114 -11.52 10.61 -13.40
C MET A 114 -10.48 11.68 -13.03
N SER A 115 -9.34 11.73 -13.72
CA SER A 115 -8.28 12.73 -13.48
C SER A 115 -8.59 14.11 -14.07
N MET A 116 -9.49 14.20 -15.06
CA MET A 116 -9.87 15.46 -15.71
C MET A 116 -10.79 16.33 -14.84
N GLY A 117 -11.44 15.72 -13.84
CA GLY A 117 -12.43 16.37 -12.99
C GLY A 117 -13.71 15.54 -12.90
N GLU A 118 -14.50 15.78 -11.86
CA GLU A 118 -15.71 14.98 -11.62
C GLU A 118 -16.81 15.30 -12.63
N ASN A 119 -16.89 16.55 -13.11
CA ASN A 119 -17.90 16.97 -14.07
C ASN A 119 -17.58 16.45 -15.47
N GLU A 120 -16.32 16.56 -15.89
CA GLU A 120 -15.80 16.07 -17.16
C GLU A 120 -15.95 14.54 -17.27
N ALA A 121 -15.59 13.82 -16.20
CA ALA A 121 -15.76 12.37 -16.13
C ALA A 121 -17.24 11.95 -16.27
N LYS A 122 -18.16 12.67 -15.63
CA LYS A 122 -19.61 12.41 -15.73
C LYS A 122 -20.12 12.62 -17.16
N THR A 123 -19.67 13.67 -17.84
CA THR A 123 -20.01 13.93 -19.26
C THR A 123 -19.50 12.83 -20.20
N LEU A 124 -18.36 12.21 -19.86
CA LEU A 124 -17.83 11.04 -20.58
C LEU A 124 -18.52 9.71 -20.19
N GLY A 125 -19.61 9.75 -19.42
CA GLY A 125 -20.38 8.58 -19.00
C GLY A 125 -19.73 7.77 -17.88
N VAL A 126 -18.71 8.32 -17.21
CA VAL A 126 -18.01 7.64 -16.11
C VAL A 126 -18.71 7.94 -14.78
N ASN A 127 -19.21 6.90 -14.12
CA ASN A 127 -19.77 7.02 -12.77
C ASN A 127 -18.63 7.08 -11.73
N VAL A 128 -18.16 8.30 -11.44
CA VAL A 128 -17.03 8.56 -10.53
C VAL A 128 -17.22 7.91 -9.15
N LYS A 129 -18.44 7.90 -8.60
CA LYS A 129 -18.72 7.29 -7.29
C LYS A 129 -18.50 5.77 -7.33
N ARG A 130 -19.05 5.10 -8.34
CA ARG A 130 -18.89 3.65 -8.55
C ARG A 130 -17.44 3.27 -8.80
N GLU A 131 -16.79 3.93 -9.75
CA GLU A 131 -15.40 3.62 -10.13
C GLU A 131 -14.44 3.82 -8.95
N ARG A 132 -14.66 4.87 -8.14
CA ARG A 132 -13.85 5.11 -6.95
C ARG A 132 -13.97 3.98 -5.93
N ILE A 133 -15.17 3.49 -5.66
CA ILE A 133 -15.38 2.37 -4.72
C ILE A 133 -14.69 1.11 -5.23
N ILE A 134 -14.85 0.78 -6.51
CA ILE A 134 -14.21 -0.40 -7.11
C ILE A 134 -12.68 -0.28 -7.01
N PHE A 135 -12.12 0.88 -7.33
CA PHE A 135 -10.69 1.11 -7.25
C PHE A 135 -10.15 1.00 -5.82
N ILE A 136 -10.82 1.61 -4.84
CA ILE A 136 -10.45 1.53 -3.43
C ILE A 136 -10.52 0.07 -2.96
N ALA A 137 -11.59 -0.65 -3.27
CA ALA A 137 -11.77 -2.04 -2.86
C ALA A 137 -10.69 -2.95 -3.48
N ALA A 138 -10.46 -2.85 -4.79
CA ALA A 138 -9.51 -3.68 -5.52
C ALA A 138 -8.06 -3.42 -5.08
N SER A 139 -7.66 -2.15 -4.95
CA SER A 139 -6.32 -1.79 -4.49
C SER A 139 -6.09 -2.18 -3.03
N SER A 140 -7.09 -1.96 -2.17
CA SER A 140 -7.01 -2.30 -0.74
C SER A 140 -6.97 -3.80 -0.51
N PHE A 141 -7.68 -4.58 -1.33
CA PHE A 141 -7.60 -6.04 -1.35
C PHE A 141 -6.18 -6.51 -1.70
N ALA A 142 -5.61 -6.02 -2.81
CA ALA A 142 -4.25 -6.37 -3.22
C ALA A 142 -3.20 -5.98 -2.16
N VAL A 143 -3.30 -4.77 -1.59
CA VAL A 143 -2.38 -4.29 -0.55
C VAL A 143 -2.53 -5.08 0.75
N SER A 144 -3.76 -5.43 1.16
CA SER A 144 -3.98 -6.22 2.38
C SER A 144 -3.40 -7.62 2.26
N ILE A 145 -3.42 -8.22 1.06
CA ILE A 145 -2.77 -9.51 0.79
C ILE A 145 -1.25 -9.37 0.81
N ALA A 146 -0.70 -8.34 0.16
CA ALA A 146 0.74 -8.10 0.17
C ALA A 146 1.26 -7.91 1.62
N VAL A 147 0.63 -7.01 2.38
CA VAL A 147 1.03 -6.74 3.77
C VAL A 147 0.87 -7.94 4.69
N SER A 148 -0.14 -8.80 4.46
CA SER A 148 -0.35 -9.96 5.31
C SER A 148 0.75 -11.01 5.20
N VAL A 149 1.43 -11.09 4.04
CA VAL A 149 2.51 -12.04 3.80
C VAL A 149 3.91 -11.44 3.97
N SER A 150 4.09 -10.15 3.68
CA SER A 150 5.41 -9.51 3.68
C SER A 150 5.62 -8.49 4.80
N GLY A 151 4.62 -8.22 5.64
CA GLY A 151 4.65 -7.12 6.60
C GLY A 151 4.54 -5.74 5.92
N ILE A 152 4.89 -4.68 6.65
CA ILE A 152 4.71 -3.30 6.16
C ILE A 152 5.92 -2.89 5.32
N ILE A 153 5.68 -2.66 4.02
CA ILE A 153 6.69 -2.13 3.08
C ILE A 153 6.20 -0.77 2.57
N GLY A 154 6.94 0.29 2.90
CA GLY A 154 6.59 1.68 2.58
C GLY A 154 7.30 2.20 1.32
N TRP A 155 6.98 3.44 0.94
CA TRP A 155 7.63 4.24 -0.11
C TRP A 155 7.50 3.76 -1.56
N VAL A 156 7.44 2.45 -1.82
CA VAL A 156 7.37 1.87 -3.18
C VAL A 156 6.20 2.45 -3.98
N GLY A 157 5.01 2.43 -3.40
CA GLY A 157 3.78 2.90 -4.06
C GLY A 157 3.74 4.42 -4.33
N LEU A 158 4.62 5.19 -3.70
CA LEU A 158 4.77 6.61 -3.97
C LEU A 158 5.90 6.85 -5.00
N MET A 159 7.03 6.18 -4.83
CA MET A 159 8.23 6.39 -5.64
C MET A 159 8.08 5.84 -7.06
N VAL A 160 7.68 4.57 -7.20
CA VAL A 160 7.69 3.87 -8.49
C VAL A 160 6.73 4.50 -9.50
N PRO A 161 5.44 4.75 -9.17
CA PRO A 161 4.54 5.38 -10.14
C PRO A 161 5.00 6.78 -10.54
N HIS A 162 5.70 7.50 -9.65
CA HIS A 162 6.23 8.82 -9.97
C HIS A 162 7.41 8.73 -10.95
N LEU A 163 8.34 7.79 -10.75
CA LEU A 163 9.42 7.50 -11.69
C LEU A 163 8.88 7.14 -13.07
N VAL A 164 7.92 6.22 -13.13
CA VAL A 164 7.28 5.81 -14.39
C VAL A 164 6.59 7.01 -15.04
N ARG A 165 5.85 7.82 -14.28
CA ARG A 165 5.20 9.04 -14.80
C ARG A 165 6.20 10.03 -15.40
N MET A 166 7.37 10.21 -14.78
CA MET A 166 8.42 11.08 -15.32
C MET A 166 9.00 10.54 -16.64
N MET A 167 8.98 9.22 -16.84
CA MET A 167 9.51 8.59 -18.05
C MET A 167 8.47 8.49 -19.18
N THR A 168 7.20 8.22 -18.86
CA THR A 168 6.17 7.88 -19.88
C THR A 168 4.98 8.84 -19.92
N GLY A 169 4.93 9.83 -19.03
CA GLY A 169 3.81 10.75 -18.91
C GLY A 169 2.65 10.23 -18.04
N PRO A 170 1.55 11.01 -17.93
CA PRO A 170 0.46 10.77 -16.98
C PRO A 170 -0.63 9.80 -17.46
N ASP A 171 -0.57 9.30 -18.70
CA ASP A 171 -1.59 8.40 -19.24
C ASP A 171 -1.64 7.07 -18.47
N HIS A 172 -2.74 6.81 -17.76
CA HIS A 172 -2.95 5.59 -16.98
C HIS A 172 -2.92 4.31 -17.81
N LYS A 173 -3.13 4.38 -19.14
CA LYS A 173 -3.04 3.22 -20.03
C LYS A 173 -1.64 2.60 -20.03
N SER A 174 -0.59 3.43 -20.00
CA SER A 174 0.81 2.99 -19.91
C SER A 174 1.31 3.02 -18.47
N LEU A 175 0.93 4.05 -17.69
CA LEU A 175 1.41 4.26 -16.32
C LEU A 175 1.08 3.09 -15.40
N VAL A 176 -0.15 2.55 -15.45
CA VAL A 176 -0.57 1.45 -14.56
C VAL A 176 0.24 0.17 -14.80
N PRO A 177 0.28 -0.42 -16.01
CA PRO A 177 1.06 -1.64 -16.24
C PRO A 177 2.56 -1.45 -16.03
N LEU A 178 3.11 -0.30 -16.41
CA LEU A 178 4.53 -0.01 -16.19
C LEU A 178 4.87 0.21 -14.71
N SER A 179 3.95 0.77 -13.91
CA SER A 179 4.13 0.87 -12.46
C SER A 179 4.08 -0.49 -11.78
N MET A 180 3.22 -1.41 -12.27
CA MET A 180 3.19 -2.79 -11.78
C MET A 180 4.52 -3.50 -12.06
N ALA A 181 5.02 -3.44 -13.30
CA ALA A 181 6.28 -4.06 -13.69
C ALA A 181 7.50 -3.40 -13.00
N GLY A 182 7.54 -2.07 -12.97
CA GLY A 182 8.60 -1.31 -12.32
C GLY A 182 8.62 -1.53 -10.80
N GLY A 183 7.46 -1.71 -10.18
CA GLY A 183 7.35 -2.01 -8.75
C GLY A 183 7.88 -3.39 -8.42
N ALA A 184 7.54 -4.39 -9.24
CA ALA A 184 8.08 -5.74 -9.12
C ALA A 184 9.61 -5.76 -9.29
N ALA A 185 10.12 -5.11 -10.35
CA ALA A 185 11.56 -5.01 -10.60
C ALA A 185 12.30 -4.29 -9.46
N PHE A 186 11.75 -3.17 -8.97
CA PHE A 186 12.30 -2.43 -7.84
C PHE A 186 12.36 -3.29 -6.57
N MET A 187 11.30 -4.05 -6.27
CA MET A 187 11.28 -4.90 -5.07
C MET A 187 12.27 -6.06 -5.15
N ILE A 188 12.41 -6.70 -6.32
CA ILE A 188 13.43 -7.74 -6.54
C ILE A 188 14.82 -7.16 -6.30
N PHE A 189 15.09 -5.97 -6.84
CA PHE A 189 16.37 -5.28 -6.66
C PHE A 189 16.62 -4.91 -5.18
N ALA A 190 15.62 -4.34 -4.50
CA ALA A 190 15.72 -3.96 -3.10
C ALA A 190 15.95 -5.17 -2.18
N ASP A 191 15.27 -6.28 -2.42
CA ASP A 191 15.46 -7.53 -1.67
C ASP A 191 16.84 -8.15 -1.95
N THR A 192 17.30 -8.12 -3.22
CA THR A 192 18.65 -8.59 -3.57
C THR A 192 19.73 -7.81 -2.84
N ILE A 193 19.59 -6.48 -2.74
CA ILE A 193 20.50 -5.64 -1.93
C ILE A 193 20.40 -6.03 -0.46
N ALA A 194 19.19 -6.17 0.09
CA ALA A 194 18.98 -6.51 1.49
C ALA A 194 19.71 -7.80 1.89
N ARG A 195 19.68 -8.81 1.00
CA ARG A 195 20.33 -10.13 1.20
C ARG A 195 21.83 -10.13 0.90
N SER A 196 22.34 -9.16 0.15
CA SER A 196 23.75 -9.12 -0.25
C SER A 196 24.62 -8.25 0.65
N LEU A 197 24.04 -7.39 1.49
CA LEU A 197 24.77 -6.43 2.31
C LEU A 197 25.40 -7.06 3.57
N THR A 198 24.74 -8.04 4.17
CA THR A 198 25.18 -8.68 5.42
C THR A 198 24.80 -10.15 5.46
N ASP A 199 25.46 -10.93 6.32
CA ASP A 199 25.09 -12.33 6.59
C ASP A 199 23.75 -12.46 7.33
N PHE A 200 23.23 -11.35 7.87
CA PHE A 200 21.89 -11.29 8.46
C PHE A 200 20.87 -10.81 7.42
N ASP A 201 19.66 -11.38 7.48
CA ASP A 201 18.54 -10.96 6.63
C ASP A 201 18.02 -9.58 7.08
N ILE A 202 18.47 -8.52 6.39
CA ILE A 202 17.96 -7.17 6.61
C ILE A 202 16.51 -7.09 6.09
N PRO A 203 15.55 -6.59 6.89
CA PRO A 203 14.19 -6.34 6.40
C PRO A 203 14.18 -5.38 5.22
N VAL A 204 13.62 -5.82 4.08
CA VAL A 204 13.55 -5.02 2.84
C VAL A 204 12.85 -3.67 3.04
N GLY A 205 11.94 -3.56 4.01
CA GLY A 205 11.30 -2.29 4.37
C GLY A 205 12.29 -1.20 4.77
N ILE A 206 13.44 -1.56 5.36
CA ILE A 206 14.52 -0.61 5.68
C ILE A 206 15.16 -0.08 4.39
N ILE A 207 15.49 -0.96 3.45
CA ILE A 207 16.09 -0.58 2.16
C ILE A 207 15.16 0.34 1.36
N THR A 208 13.87 0.02 1.33
CA THR A 208 12.86 0.85 0.64
C THR A 208 12.68 2.22 1.30
N ALA A 209 12.83 2.33 2.62
CA ALA A 209 12.76 3.62 3.33
C ALA A 209 14.00 4.48 3.11
N ILE A 210 15.21 3.90 3.17
CA ILE A 210 16.48 4.58 2.91
C ILE A 210 16.55 5.10 1.47
N THR A 211 15.97 4.37 0.52
CA THR A 211 15.93 4.79 -0.89
C THR A 211 14.80 5.80 -1.16
N GLY A 212 13.62 5.59 -0.59
CA GLY A 212 12.44 6.42 -0.80
C GLY A 212 12.58 7.85 -0.26
N ALA A 213 13.12 8.03 0.94
CA ALA A 213 13.19 9.36 1.55
C ALA A 213 14.11 10.34 0.77
N PRO A 214 15.36 9.99 0.40
CA PRO A 214 16.19 10.83 -0.46
C PRO A 214 15.58 11.09 -1.83
N PHE A 215 14.91 10.10 -2.42
CA PHE A 215 14.21 10.26 -3.70
C PHE A 215 13.16 11.37 -3.63
N PHE A 216 12.31 11.37 -2.58
CA PHE A 216 11.30 12.41 -2.40
C PHE A 216 11.89 13.77 -2.04
N ILE A 217 12.99 13.83 -1.28
CA ILE A 217 13.71 15.09 -1.03
C ILE A 217 14.25 15.68 -2.34
N TYR A 218 14.86 14.85 -3.19
CA TYR A 218 15.33 15.27 -4.50
C TYR A 218 14.19 15.80 -5.37
N LEU A 219 13.07 15.07 -5.41
CA LEU A 219 11.90 15.47 -6.17
C LEU A 219 11.30 16.79 -5.67
N LEU A 220 11.20 16.99 -4.36
CA LEU A 220 10.73 18.25 -3.75
C LEU A 220 11.62 19.43 -4.19
N LYS A 221 12.95 19.26 -4.14
CA LYS A 221 13.91 20.29 -4.56
C LYS A 221 13.84 20.59 -6.04
N LYS A 222 13.60 19.58 -6.88
CA LYS A 222 13.48 19.75 -8.35
C LYS A 222 12.12 20.36 -8.74
N GLY A 223 11.03 19.87 -8.12
CA GLY A 223 9.66 20.29 -8.40
C GLY A 223 9.32 21.70 -7.92
N GLY A 224 10.06 22.23 -6.95
CA GLY A 224 9.94 23.62 -6.47
C GLY A 224 10.26 24.69 -7.51
N LYS A 225 10.88 24.35 -8.66
CA LYS A 225 11.13 25.30 -9.75
C LYS A 225 10.13 25.25 -10.91
N GLU A 226 9.30 24.21 -11.06
CA GLU A 226 8.52 24.05 -12.31
C GLU A 226 7.21 23.23 -12.26
N SER A 227 6.76 22.67 -11.13
CA SER A 227 5.69 21.62 -11.18
C SER A 227 4.46 21.81 -10.28
N TRP A 228 4.28 22.95 -9.60
CA TRP A 228 3.10 23.18 -8.75
C TRP A 228 2.21 24.34 -9.22
N GLY A 229 2.53 24.92 -10.38
CA GLY A 229 1.77 26.00 -10.99
C GLY A 229 2.01 26.04 -12.49
N LYS A 230 1.26 25.23 -13.22
CA LYS A 230 0.69 25.49 -14.54
C LYS A 230 -0.37 24.44 -14.82
#